data_AF-A0A1G1LT68-F1
#
_entry.id   AF-A0A1G1LT68-F1
#
_cell.length_a   1.000
_cell.length_b   1.000
_cell.length_c   1.000
_cell.angle_alpha   90.00
_cell.angle_beta   90.00
_cell.angle_gamma   90.00
#
_symmetry.space_group_name_H-M   'P 1'
#
loop_
_entity.id
_entity.type
_entity.pdbx_description
1 polymer ?
#
loop_
_entity_poly.entity_id
_entity_poly.type
_entity_poly.pdbx_seq_one_letter_code
_entity_poly.pdbx_strand_id
1 'polypeptide(L)'
;MMQAAAPAALQPLAGVIADAVQGASEGGDLWEQVRPQCEDYLRKVRCGSGTLAHAVEWELVKLQARIRPEPDTAWPPLFCDKHVHIGSLIHLWRGVARETEDRLAGQGIGTFLDIGPWGGFNFVVNEDGYTRMKFARLTLGIGSLASTPLEEHGGPFFDTFMPLYKERLAQEGLVVPEEWQYKNPRRDASGRLLEISKIYYFPWHTYDNRAFVKVRLSREFETYEEIMVWDFLELLARLHYTTDWATYRQETKDVDVRFDLQDFISLSHIMEGVYQRTDKEERLLQEIKEAFRGAIRERPVLYEYLDKVVKAKWVENLYWAVVGIVLGIRKFERTVSFGPEIQTSPLPPQLLIPVKRHMQAYHDRIGALRS
;
A
#
# COMPACT_ATOMS: atom_id res chain seq x y z
N MET A 1 -19.62 10.29 25.26
CA MET A 1 -20.15 9.46 24.16
C MET A 1 -19.13 8.39 23.83
N MET A 2 -19.57 7.13 23.81
CA MET A 2 -18.75 5.93 23.70
C MET A 2 -17.88 5.94 22.43
N GLN A 3 -16.57 5.70 22.62
CA GLN A 3 -15.69 5.24 21.55
C GLN A 3 -16.36 4.04 20.87
N ALA A 4 -16.60 4.13 19.56
CA ALA A 4 -16.99 2.96 18.78
C ALA A 4 -15.82 1.96 18.84
N ALA A 5 -15.95 0.95 19.71
CA ALA A 5 -15.02 -0.15 19.82
C ALA A 5 -14.96 -0.91 18.48
N ALA A 6 -13.83 -1.56 18.20
CA ALA A 6 -13.77 -2.57 17.15
C ALA A 6 -14.95 -3.55 17.32
N PRO A 7 -15.53 -4.08 16.23
CA PRO A 7 -16.56 -5.11 16.34
C PRO A 7 -16.10 -6.17 17.34
N ALA A 8 -16.88 -6.43 18.40
CA ALA A 8 -16.47 -7.30 19.50
C ALA A 8 -16.03 -8.71 19.04
N ALA A 9 -16.40 -9.11 17.82
CA ALA A 9 -16.01 -10.33 17.15
C ALA A 9 -14.52 -10.42 16.74
N LEU A 10 -13.79 -9.30 16.65
CA LEU A 10 -12.39 -9.25 16.17
C LEU A 10 -11.34 -9.28 17.28
N GLN A 11 -11.69 -8.87 18.50
CA GLN A 11 -10.77 -8.87 19.64
C GLN A 11 -10.16 -10.24 20.00
N PRO A 12 -10.88 -11.37 19.86
CA PRO A 12 -10.32 -12.68 20.20
C PRO A 12 -9.22 -13.15 19.24
N LEU A 13 -9.31 -12.75 17.97
CA LEU A 13 -8.36 -13.15 16.93
C LEU A 13 -6.95 -12.59 17.18
N ALA A 14 -6.90 -11.34 17.65
CA ALA A 14 -5.64 -10.68 18.01
C ALA A 14 -4.98 -11.31 19.24
N GLY A 15 -5.75 -11.95 20.14
CA GLY A 15 -5.21 -12.74 21.26
C GLY A 15 -4.62 -14.06 20.77
N VAL A 16 -5.36 -14.79 19.94
CA VAL A 16 -4.92 -16.04 19.33
C VAL A 16 -3.60 -15.90 18.55
N ILE A 17 -3.48 -14.83 17.76
CA ILE A 17 -2.26 -14.51 17.01
C ILE A 17 -1.09 -14.19 17.95
N ALA A 18 -1.34 -13.44 19.03
CA ALA A 18 -0.31 -13.09 20.01
C ALA A 18 0.21 -14.32 20.77
N ASP A 19 -0.68 -15.23 21.16
CA ASP A 19 -0.31 -16.46 21.88
C ASP A 19 0.51 -17.41 20.97
N ALA A 20 0.18 -17.49 19.68
CA ALA A 20 0.95 -18.25 18.71
C ALA A 20 2.33 -17.63 18.42
N VAL A 21 2.43 -16.30 18.36
CA VAL A 21 3.74 -15.59 18.21
C VAL A 21 4.64 -15.82 19.42
N GLN A 22 4.09 -15.86 20.63
CA GLN A 22 4.86 -16.15 21.85
C GLN A 22 5.29 -17.62 21.97
N GLY A 23 4.50 -18.55 21.43
CA GLY A 23 4.78 -19.99 21.46
C GLY A 23 5.59 -20.53 20.27
N ALA A 24 5.74 -19.75 19.20
CA ALA A 24 6.42 -20.19 17.99
C ALA A 24 7.95 -20.20 18.18
N SER A 25 8.57 -21.36 17.94
CA SER A 25 10.01 -21.45 17.71
C SER A 25 10.41 -20.70 16.44
N GLU A 26 11.64 -20.19 16.36
CA GLU A 26 12.17 -19.36 15.26
C GLU A 26 11.94 -19.91 13.82
N GLY A 27 11.63 -21.21 13.66
CA GLY A 27 11.33 -21.86 12.36
C GLY A 27 9.86 -22.22 12.07
N GLY A 28 8.89 -21.88 12.94
CA GLY A 28 7.49 -22.30 12.74
C GLY A 28 6.67 -21.36 11.84
N ASP A 29 5.92 -21.90 10.88
CA ASP A 29 4.92 -21.11 10.15
C ASP A 29 3.78 -20.71 11.09
N LEU A 30 3.69 -19.42 11.41
CA LEU A 30 2.66 -18.88 12.29
C LEU A 30 1.27 -18.95 11.66
N TRP A 31 1.18 -18.93 10.33
CA TRP A 31 -0.11 -19.04 9.66
C TRP A 31 -0.72 -20.42 9.87
N GLU A 32 0.04 -21.50 9.70
CA GLU A 32 -0.44 -22.86 9.97
C GLU A 32 -0.97 -23.03 11.41
N GLN A 33 -0.35 -22.33 12.36
CA GLN A 33 -0.71 -22.40 13.79
C GLN A 33 -2.00 -21.65 14.12
N VAL A 34 -2.25 -20.51 13.48
CA VAL A 34 -3.40 -19.63 13.78
C VAL A 34 -4.54 -19.77 12.79
N ARG A 35 -4.30 -20.31 11.59
CA ARG A 35 -5.29 -20.49 10.51
C ARG A 35 -6.57 -21.18 11.00
N PRO A 36 -6.54 -22.31 11.74
CA PRO A 36 -7.77 -22.99 12.13
C PRO A 36 -8.65 -22.16 13.08
N GLN A 37 -8.02 -21.42 13.98
CA GLN A 37 -8.71 -20.58 14.97
C GLN A 37 -9.20 -19.28 14.33
N CYS A 38 -8.43 -18.74 13.38
CA CYS A 38 -8.85 -17.62 12.55
C CYS A 38 -10.05 -18.02 11.72
N GLU A 39 -9.99 -19.10 10.94
CA GLU A 39 -11.10 -19.59 10.12
C GLU A 39 -12.39 -19.85 10.92
N ASP A 40 -12.29 -20.41 12.14
CA ASP A 40 -13.46 -20.64 13.00
C ASP A 40 -14.09 -19.34 13.53
N TYR A 41 -13.27 -18.35 13.88
CA TYR A 41 -13.76 -17.02 14.30
C TYR A 41 -14.35 -16.23 13.15
N LEU A 42 -13.73 -16.33 11.98
CA LEU A 42 -14.08 -15.56 10.80
C LEU A 42 -15.34 -16.11 10.11
N ARG A 43 -15.62 -17.42 10.25
CA ARG A 43 -16.94 -18.00 9.90
C ARG A 43 -18.10 -17.37 10.66
N LYS A 44 -17.86 -16.81 11.86
CA LYS A 44 -18.90 -16.18 12.71
C LYS A 44 -19.15 -14.71 12.34
N VAL A 45 -18.32 -14.12 11.48
CA VAL A 45 -18.44 -12.74 11.00
C VAL A 45 -19.06 -12.76 9.60
N ARG A 46 -20.32 -12.31 9.46
CA ARG A 46 -20.93 -12.10 8.14
C ARG A 46 -20.36 -10.83 7.50
N CYS A 47 -19.24 -10.96 6.81
CA CYS A 47 -18.79 -9.96 5.85
C CYS A 47 -19.17 -10.42 4.44
N GLY A 48 -19.84 -9.54 3.69
CA GLY A 48 -19.99 -9.70 2.23
C GLY A 48 -18.60 -9.88 1.61
N SER A 49 -18.52 -10.84 0.69
CA SER A 49 -17.32 -11.46 0.10
C SER A 49 -16.00 -10.69 0.18
N GLY A 50 -14.95 -11.40 0.60
CA GLY A 50 -13.63 -10.86 0.91
C GLY A 50 -13.30 -11.25 2.33
N THR A 51 -12.64 -12.40 2.50
CA THR A 51 -12.47 -12.98 3.83
C THR A 51 -11.54 -12.08 4.63
N LEU A 52 -12.03 -11.61 5.77
CA LEU A 52 -11.23 -11.07 6.87
C LEU A 52 -10.06 -12.00 7.24
N ALA A 53 -10.12 -13.28 6.83
CA ALA A 53 -9.03 -14.26 6.88
C ALA A 53 -7.83 -13.85 6.02
N HIS A 54 -8.06 -13.41 4.78
CA HIS A 54 -6.97 -12.97 3.90
C HIS A 54 -6.32 -11.68 4.43
N ALA A 55 -7.10 -10.78 5.04
CA ALA A 55 -6.54 -9.59 5.69
C ALA A 55 -5.66 -9.95 6.90
N VAL A 56 -6.07 -10.96 7.68
CA VAL A 56 -5.32 -11.46 8.84
C VAL A 56 -4.04 -12.20 8.42
N GLU A 57 -4.15 -13.11 7.44
CA GLU A 57 -3.01 -13.80 6.82
C GLU A 57 -1.97 -12.79 6.30
N TRP A 58 -2.46 -11.73 5.67
CA TRP A 58 -1.63 -10.64 5.15
C TRP A 58 -0.87 -9.87 6.25
N GLU A 59 -1.55 -9.52 7.34
CA GLU A 59 -0.90 -8.86 8.48
C GLU A 59 0.08 -9.79 9.20
N LEU A 60 -0.18 -11.11 9.24
CA LEU A 60 0.76 -12.10 9.78
C LEU A 60 2.03 -12.21 8.95
N VAL A 61 1.92 -12.21 7.62
CA VAL A 61 3.09 -12.20 6.72
C VAL A 61 3.90 -10.91 6.90
N LYS A 62 3.24 -9.75 7.03
CA LYS A 62 3.92 -8.49 7.39
C LYS A 62 4.60 -8.59 8.74
N LEU A 63 4.01 -9.26 9.72
CA LEU A 63 4.57 -9.37 11.07
C LEU A 63 5.81 -10.25 11.09
N GLN A 64 5.70 -11.43 10.48
CA GLN A 64 6.79 -12.37 10.27
C GLN A 64 7.96 -11.69 9.55
N ALA A 65 7.66 -10.90 8.51
CA ALA A 65 8.65 -10.13 7.77
C ALA A 65 9.30 -8.97 8.55
N ARG A 66 8.80 -8.66 9.75
CA ARG A 66 9.36 -7.62 10.65
C ARG A 66 10.20 -8.23 11.77
N ILE A 67 9.91 -9.48 12.15
CA ILE A 67 10.51 -10.16 13.31
C ILE A 67 11.59 -11.15 12.88
N ARG A 68 11.43 -11.82 11.72
CA ARG A 68 12.46 -12.71 11.20
C ARG A 68 13.63 -11.88 10.64
N PRO A 69 14.88 -12.12 11.06
CA PRO A 69 16.03 -11.36 10.59
C PRO A 69 16.36 -11.64 9.11
N GLU A 70 16.11 -12.86 8.63
CA GLU A 70 16.22 -13.25 7.23
C GLU A 70 15.19 -14.34 6.89
N PRO A 71 14.70 -14.41 5.64
CA PRO A 71 13.93 -15.55 5.17
C PRO A 71 14.78 -16.83 5.25
N ASP A 72 14.23 -17.86 5.91
CA ASP A 72 14.76 -19.21 5.97
C ASP A 72 14.79 -19.86 4.57
N THR A 73 15.57 -20.93 4.36
CA THR A 73 15.67 -21.61 3.06
C THR A 73 14.35 -22.17 2.53
N ALA A 74 13.32 -22.26 3.38
CA ALA A 74 11.96 -22.65 3.03
C ALA A 74 11.09 -21.48 2.55
N TRP A 75 11.58 -20.23 2.65
CA TRP A 75 10.83 -19.05 2.28
C TRP A 75 10.66 -18.95 0.75
N PRO A 76 9.49 -18.54 0.24
CA PRO A 76 9.27 -18.46 -1.20
C PRO A 76 10.22 -17.47 -1.89
N PRO A 77 10.77 -17.80 -3.08
CA PRO A 77 11.60 -16.86 -3.84
C PRO A 77 10.81 -15.60 -4.21
N LEU A 78 11.49 -14.45 -4.33
CA LEU A 78 10.79 -13.20 -4.66
C LEU A 78 10.04 -13.29 -5.99
N PHE A 79 10.63 -13.96 -6.98
CA PHE A 79 10.04 -14.13 -8.30
C PHE A 79 9.74 -15.60 -8.63
N CYS A 80 8.53 -15.84 -9.15
CA CYS A 80 8.14 -17.11 -9.77
C CYS A 80 7.38 -16.83 -11.07
N ASP A 81 7.94 -17.20 -12.23
CA ASP A 81 7.43 -16.82 -13.56
C ASP A 81 7.04 -15.33 -13.67
N LYS A 82 7.92 -14.46 -13.14
CA LYS A 82 7.73 -13.00 -13.04
C LYS A 82 6.57 -12.55 -12.14
N HIS A 83 5.87 -13.44 -11.45
CA HIS A 83 4.99 -13.06 -10.35
C HIS A 83 5.83 -12.74 -9.11
N VAL A 84 5.36 -11.83 -8.28
CA VAL A 84 6.10 -11.32 -7.13
C VAL A 84 5.49 -11.90 -5.85
N HIS A 85 6.31 -12.55 -5.02
CA HIS A 85 5.88 -12.95 -3.68
C HIS A 85 5.93 -11.72 -2.76
N ILE A 86 4.77 -11.23 -2.31
CA ILE A 86 4.75 -9.96 -1.59
C ILE A 86 5.40 -10.08 -0.20
N GLY A 87 5.29 -11.23 0.46
CA GLY A 87 5.97 -11.47 1.73
C GLY A 87 7.50 -11.35 1.62
N SER A 88 8.07 -11.91 0.56
CA SER A 88 9.52 -11.83 0.27
C SER A 88 9.93 -10.42 -0.11
N LEU A 89 9.07 -9.72 -0.86
CA LEU A 89 9.30 -8.33 -1.26
C LEU A 89 9.37 -7.38 -0.05
N ILE A 90 8.43 -7.53 0.88
CA ILE A 90 8.39 -6.75 2.12
C ILE A 90 9.62 -7.02 2.98
N HIS A 91 10.02 -8.29 3.09
CA HIS A 91 11.25 -8.70 3.78
C HIS A 91 12.48 -8.01 3.18
N LEU A 92 12.65 -8.10 1.86
CA LEU A 92 13.75 -7.47 1.14
C LEU A 92 13.79 -5.97 1.43
N TRP A 93 12.66 -5.27 1.28
CA TRP A 93 12.59 -3.83 1.51
C TRP A 93 12.94 -3.44 2.93
N ARG A 94 12.41 -4.15 3.93
CA ARG A 94 12.70 -3.86 5.34
C ARG A 94 14.14 -4.15 5.71
N GLY A 95 14.72 -5.23 5.17
CA GLY A 95 16.14 -5.52 5.33
C GLY A 95 17.01 -4.39 4.81
N VAL A 96 16.72 -3.89 3.60
CA VAL A 96 17.43 -2.76 3.00
C VAL A 96 17.26 -1.47 3.81
N ALA A 97 16.05 -1.16 4.28
CA ALA A 97 15.81 0.03 5.10
C ALA A 97 16.59 -0.01 6.41
N ARG A 98 16.54 -1.13 7.14
CA ARG A 98 17.28 -1.31 8.39
C ARG A 98 18.78 -1.12 8.18
N GLU A 99 19.34 -1.78 7.17
CA GLU A 99 20.77 -1.66 6.88
C GLU A 99 21.14 -0.23 6.44
N THR A 100 20.22 0.48 5.78
CA THR A 100 20.39 1.90 5.45
C THR A 100 20.43 2.77 6.71
N GLU A 101 19.52 2.56 7.66
CA GLU A 101 19.51 3.27 8.95
C GLU A 101 20.80 3.05 9.72
N ASP A 102 21.27 1.80 9.83
CA ASP A 102 22.51 1.45 10.53
C ASP A 102 23.73 2.18 9.93
N ARG A 103 23.80 2.22 8.58
CA ARG A 103 24.89 2.91 7.86
C ARG A 103 24.83 4.43 7.98
N LEU A 104 23.63 5.01 7.99
CA LEU A 104 23.44 6.46 8.19
C LEU A 104 23.74 6.86 9.63
N ALA A 105 23.34 6.04 10.60
CA ALA A 105 23.67 6.24 12.01
C ALA A 105 25.19 6.23 12.25
N GLY A 106 25.92 5.34 11.57
CA GLY A 106 27.39 5.32 11.57
C GLY A 106 28.04 6.61 11.02
N GLN A 107 27.30 7.43 10.26
CA GLN A 107 27.71 8.74 9.75
C GLN A 107 27.24 9.89 10.66
N GLY A 108 26.60 9.60 11.80
CA GLY A 108 26.01 10.60 12.70
C GLY A 108 24.65 11.14 12.22
N ILE A 109 24.02 10.50 11.23
CA ILE A 109 22.72 10.90 10.70
C ILE A 109 21.64 10.03 11.34
N GLY A 110 20.87 10.61 12.26
CA GLY A 110 19.72 9.93 12.85
C GLY A 110 18.55 9.90 11.88
N THR A 111 18.10 8.70 11.51
CA THR A 111 16.93 8.47 10.64
C THR A 111 15.97 7.48 11.28
N PHE A 112 14.71 7.58 10.87
CA PHE A 112 13.69 6.54 11.06
C PHE A 112 12.96 6.38 9.73
N LEU A 113 13.05 5.19 9.14
CA LEU A 113 12.54 4.87 7.81
C LEU A 113 11.39 3.87 7.93
N ASP A 114 10.17 4.35 7.74
CA ASP A 114 9.02 3.47 7.60
C ASP A 114 8.80 3.15 6.12
N ILE A 115 8.96 1.87 5.78
CA ILE A 115 9.05 1.40 4.41
C ILE A 115 7.93 0.41 4.10
N GLY A 116 7.32 0.60 2.94
CA GLY A 116 6.27 -0.29 2.52
C GLY A 116 5.83 -0.15 1.08
N PRO A 117 4.92 -1.05 0.69
CA PRO A 117 4.43 -1.09 -0.66
C PRO A 117 3.67 0.18 -1.05
N TRP A 118 3.89 0.67 -2.27
CA TRP A 118 3.14 1.80 -2.84
C TRP A 118 2.31 1.41 -4.07
N GLY A 119 0.99 1.56 -3.96
CA GLY A 119 0.07 1.30 -5.05
C GLY A 119 -0.38 -0.16 -5.18
N GLY A 120 -1.20 -0.43 -6.18
CA GLY A 120 -2.09 -1.58 -6.25
C GLY A 120 -1.50 -2.94 -6.62
N PHE A 121 -0.23 -3.19 -6.33
CA PHE A 121 0.38 -4.50 -6.56
C PHE A 121 0.00 -5.55 -5.50
N ASN A 122 -0.54 -5.13 -4.36
CA ASN A 122 -0.92 -6.01 -3.24
C ASN A 122 -2.26 -6.73 -3.43
N PHE A 123 -2.97 -6.51 -4.53
CA PHE A 123 -4.42 -6.68 -4.49
C PHE A 123 -4.96 -7.96 -5.09
N VAL A 124 -4.09 -8.71 -5.76
CA VAL A 124 -4.48 -10.01 -6.24
C VAL A 124 -3.32 -10.92 -5.92
N VAL A 125 -3.37 -11.49 -4.73
CA VAL A 125 -2.43 -12.49 -4.27
C VAL A 125 -3.14 -13.84 -4.35
N ASN A 126 -2.43 -14.85 -4.84
CA ASN A 126 -2.88 -16.24 -4.77
C ASN A 126 -2.70 -16.75 -3.33
N GLU A 127 -3.28 -17.90 -3.02
CA GLU A 127 -3.12 -18.52 -1.69
C GLU A 127 -1.65 -18.84 -1.35
N ASP A 128 -0.77 -18.86 -2.36
CA ASP A 128 0.67 -19.07 -2.24
C ASP A 128 1.49 -17.77 -1.99
N GLY A 129 0.83 -16.62 -1.81
CA GLY A 129 1.51 -15.35 -1.54
C GLY A 129 2.06 -14.62 -2.78
N TYR A 130 1.96 -15.20 -3.97
CA TYR A 130 2.36 -14.55 -5.23
C TYR A 130 1.27 -13.66 -5.82
N THR A 131 1.67 -12.57 -6.46
CA THR A 131 0.75 -11.79 -7.29
C THR A 131 0.11 -12.66 -8.38
N ARG A 132 -1.17 -12.43 -8.70
CA ARG A 132 -1.84 -13.06 -9.85
C ARG A 132 -1.41 -12.48 -11.19
N MET A 133 -0.79 -11.31 -11.16
CA MET A 133 -0.25 -10.64 -12.34
C MET A 133 1.27 -10.66 -12.30
N LYS A 134 1.88 -10.79 -13.48
CA LYS A 134 3.32 -10.61 -13.63
C LYS A 134 3.73 -9.19 -13.26
N PHE A 135 4.95 -9.06 -12.76
CA PHE A 135 5.63 -7.83 -12.44
C PHE A 135 5.46 -6.79 -13.57
N ALA A 136 4.89 -5.66 -13.19
CA ALA A 136 4.79 -4.46 -14.03
C ALA A 136 5.35 -3.24 -13.31
N ARG A 137 5.15 -3.09 -12.00
CA ARG A 137 5.83 -2.04 -11.23
C ARG A 137 6.15 -2.52 -9.83
N LEU A 138 7.31 -2.10 -9.33
CA LEU A 138 7.69 -2.21 -7.93
C LEU A 138 7.82 -0.78 -7.46
N THR A 139 6.86 -0.34 -6.66
CA THR A 139 6.97 0.99 -6.08
C THR A 139 7.00 0.91 -4.58
N LEU A 140 7.96 1.64 -4.04
CA LEU A 140 8.28 1.68 -2.64
C LEU A 140 8.03 3.09 -2.12
N GLY A 141 7.19 3.19 -1.09
CA GLY A 141 7.01 4.41 -0.32
C GLY A 141 7.88 4.34 0.94
N ILE A 142 8.55 5.44 1.25
CA ILE A 142 9.38 5.58 2.45
C ILE A 142 8.96 6.87 3.14
N GLY A 143 8.32 6.71 4.28
CA GLY A 143 8.10 7.80 5.23
C GLY A 143 9.37 8.02 6.06
N SER A 144 9.61 9.26 6.44
CA SER A 144 10.79 9.62 7.22
C SER A 144 10.56 10.86 8.07
N LEU A 145 11.39 11.03 9.10
CA LEU A 145 11.36 12.22 9.94
C LEU A 145 11.68 13.47 9.14
N ALA A 146 11.08 14.59 9.53
CA ALA A 146 11.35 15.91 8.93
C ALA A 146 12.83 16.35 9.00
N SER A 147 13.62 15.75 9.91
CA SER A 147 15.06 15.98 10.05
C SER A 147 15.92 15.18 9.07
N THR A 148 15.35 14.18 8.37
CA THR A 148 16.09 13.34 7.42
C THR A 148 16.68 14.20 6.30
N PRO A 149 18.00 14.15 6.07
CA PRO A 149 18.64 14.89 4.97
C PRO A 149 18.08 14.45 3.62
N LEU A 150 17.62 15.41 2.82
CA LEU A 150 17.06 15.16 1.49
C LEU A 150 17.46 16.28 0.53
N GLU A 151 18.04 15.89 -0.60
CA GLU A 151 18.59 16.79 -1.62
C GLU A 151 18.05 16.43 -3.02
N GLU A 152 18.20 17.34 -3.99
CA GLU A 152 17.73 17.17 -5.37
C GLU A 152 18.32 15.94 -6.07
N HIS A 153 19.53 15.57 -5.67
CA HIS A 153 20.24 14.40 -6.19
C HIS A 153 20.14 13.20 -5.25
N GLY A 154 19.16 13.21 -4.36
CA GLY A 154 18.83 12.14 -3.42
C GLY A 154 19.55 12.26 -2.07
N GLY A 155 20.78 12.76 -2.05
CA GLY A 155 21.56 12.95 -0.82
C GLY A 155 21.92 11.63 -0.12
N PRO A 156 22.36 11.70 1.16
CA PRO A 156 22.92 10.56 1.89
C PRO A 156 22.03 9.32 1.94
N PHE A 157 20.70 9.53 1.98
CA PHE A 157 19.74 8.44 1.94
C PHE A 157 19.86 7.62 0.65
N PHE A 158 19.74 8.24 -0.53
CA PHE A 158 19.76 7.49 -1.79
C PHE A 158 21.15 6.95 -2.11
N ASP A 159 22.21 7.61 -1.64
CA ASP A 159 23.58 7.13 -1.77
C ASP A 159 23.83 5.85 -0.97
N THR A 160 23.13 5.68 0.15
CA THR A 160 23.21 4.50 1.00
C THR A 160 22.21 3.40 0.59
N PHE A 161 20.95 3.78 0.35
CA PHE A 161 19.84 2.86 0.09
C PHE A 161 19.95 2.19 -1.28
N MET A 162 20.29 2.94 -2.32
CA MET A 162 20.20 2.42 -3.69
C MET A 162 21.20 1.30 -4.01
N PRO A 163 22.48 1.38 -3.58
CA PRO A 163 23.41 0.27 -3.77
C PRO A 163 22.90 -1.03 -3.13
N LEU A 164 22.43 -0.94 -1.87
CA LEU A 164 21.85 -2.06 -1.13
C LEU A 164 20.64 -2.66 -1.84
N TYR A 165 19.71 -1.79 -2.25
CA TYR A 165 18.48 -2.24 -2.89
C TYR A 165 18.76 -2.95 -4.22
N LYS A 166 19.68 -2.41 -5.01
CA LYS A 166 20.07 -3.01 -6.29
C LYS A 166 20.77 -4.34 -6.12
N GLU A 167 21.64 -4.47 -5.12
CA GLU A 167 22.31 -5.72 -4.80
C GLU A 167 21.30 -6.81 -4.43
N ARG A 168 20.36 -6.50 -3.52
CA ARG A 168 19.31 -7.44 -3.11
C ARG A 168 18.38 -7.82 -4.27
N LEU A 169 17.99 -6.86 -5.12
CA LEU A 169 17.20 -7.18 -6.31
C LEU A 169 17.95 -8.06 -7.32
N ALA A 170 19.26 -7.85 -7.48
CA ALA A 170 20.09 -8.65 -8.37
C ALA A 170 20.22 -10.11 -7.88
N GLN A 171 20.28 -10.34 -6.57
CA GLN A 171 20.25 -11.68 -5.96
C GLN A 171 18.95 -12.43 -6.28
N GLU A 172 17.84 -11.69 -6.45
CA GLU A 172 16.55 -12.22 -6.88
C GLU A 172 16.39 -12.30 -8.41
N GLY A 173 17.45 -12.04 -9.17
CA GLY A 173 17.46 -12.09 -10.64
C GLY A 173 16.90 -10.85 -11.33
N LEU A 174 16.61 -9.77 -10.60
CA LEU A 174 16.19 -8.49 -11.16
C LEU A 174 17.37 -7.49 -11.17
N VAL A 175 18.14 -7.51 -12.26
CA VAL A 175 19.25 -6.56 -12.44
C VAL A 175 18.70 -5.19 -12.85
N VAL A 176 18.91 -4.18 -12.00
CA VAL A 176 18.56 -2.80 -12.30
C VAL A 176 19.80 -2.00 -12.70
N PRO A 177 19.83 -1.34 -13.87
CA PRO A 177 20.97 -0.53 -14.31
C PRO A 177 21.31 0.63 -13.37
N GLU A 178 22.49 1.22 -13.58
CA GLU A 178 22.98 2.38 -12.82
C GLU A 178 22.18 3.66 -13.10
N GLU A 179 21.67 3.82 -14.31
CA GLU A 179 20.98 5.04 -14.72
C GLU A 179 19.58 5.10 -14.11
N TRP A 180 19.39 5.98 -13.13
CA TRP A 180 18.08 6.28 -12.56
C TRP A 180 17.81 7.77 -12.67
N GLN A 181 16.53 8.14 -12.79
CA GLN A 181 16.12 9.53 -12.89
C GLN A 181 15.46 9.96 -11.58
N TYR A 182 15.90 11.09 -11.03
CA TYR A 182 15.16 11.79 -9.99
C TYR A 182 13.97 12.52 -10.62
N LYS A 183 12.77 12.29 -10.08
CA LYS A 183 11.51 12.83 -10.58
C LYS A 183 10.59 13.25 -9.45
N ASN A 184 9.59 14.04 -9.81
CA ASN A 184 8.48 14.47 -8.96
C ASN A 184 8.96 15.12 -7.64
N PRO A 185 9.86 16.13 -7.69
CA PRO A 185 10.24 16.85 -6.48
C PRO A 185 9.02 17.60 -5.94
N ARG A 186 8.74 17.44 -4.65
CA ARG A 186 7.72 18.22 -3.93
C ARG A 186 8.40 19.16 -2.98
N ARG A 187 7.93 20.42 -2.90
CA ARG A 187 8.50 21.44 -2.02
C ARG A 187 7.45 22.08 -1.14
N ASP A 188 7.86 22.56 0.03
CA ASP A 188 7.05 23.45 0.84
C ASP A 188 7.05 24.89 0.28
N ALA A 189 6.29 25.77 0.92
CA ALA A 189 6.19 27.19 0.55
C ALA A 189 7.54 27.95 0.66
N SER A 190 8.51 27.43 1.42
CA SER A 190 9.85 28.00 1.53
C SER A 190 10.83 27.47 0.48
N GLY A 191 10.38 26.54 -0.38
CA GLY A 191 11.21 25.90 -1.41
C GLY A 191 11.99 24.68 -0.91
N ARG A 192 11.81 24.27 0.35
CA ARG A 192 12.49 23.11 0.95
C ARG A 192 11.96 21.83 0.30
N LEU A 193 12.84 20.94 -0.16
CA LEU A 193 12.47 19.68 -0.82
C LEU A 193 11.86 18.66 0.16
N LEU A 194 10.55 18.45 0.13
CA LEU A 194 9.82 17.53 1.00
C LEU A 194 9.86 16.08 0.52
N GLU A 195 9.82 15.86 -0.79
CA GLU A 195 9.73 14.52 -1.36
C GLU A 195 10.46 14.45 -2.69
N ILE A 196 10.99 13.27 -3.01
CA ILE A 196 11.56 12.98 -4.32
C ILE A 196 11.42 11.50 -4.64
N SER A 197 11.25 11.19 -5.92
CA SER A 197 11.24 9.82 -6.42
C SER A 197 12.48 9.54 -7.24
N LYS A 198 13.14 8.40 -7.00
CA LYS A 198 14.14 7.84 -7.91
C LYS A 198 13.49 6.69 -8.67
N ILE A 199 13.43 6.79 -9.99
CA ILE A 199 12.69 5.86 -10.84
C ILE A 199 13.54 5.34 -12.00
N TYR A 200 13.38 4.05 -12.29
CA TYR A 200 13.95 3.39 -13.45
C TYR A 200 12.87 2.65 -14.24
N TYR A 201 12.80 2.89 -15.54
CA TYR A 201 11.89 2.21 -16.47
C TYR A 201 12.65 1.14 -17.26
N PHE A 202 12.15 -0.09 -17.25
CA PHE A 202 12.72 -1.20 -18.01
C PHE A 202 12.30 -1.09 -19.50
N PRO A 203 13.26 -0.99 -20.44
CA PRO A 203 12.97 -0.80 -21.86
C PRO A 203 12.32 -2.02 -22.54
N TRP A 204 12.45 -3.21 -21.95
CA TRP A 204 12.25 -4.50 -22.64
C TRP A 204 11.02 -5.28 -22.15
N HIS A 205 10.22 -4.74 -21.23
CA HIS A 205 9.18 -5.51 -20.55
C HIS A 205 7.79 -5.33 -21.17
N THR A 206 7.06 -6.45 -21.18
CA THR A 206 5.97 -6.86 -22.10
C THR A 206 4.67 -6.05 -22.06
N TYR A 207 4.59 -4.98 -21.29
CA TYR A 207 3.46 -4.04 -21.31
C TYR A 207 3.96 -2.68 -21.76
N ASP A 208 3.92 -2.44 -23.08
CA ASP A 208 4.19 -1.16 -23.74
C ASP A 208 5.46 -0.42 -23.29
N ASN A 209 6.54 -1.16 -22.96
CA ASN A 209 7.84 -0.62 -22.52
C ASN A 209 7.80 0.17 -21.20
N ARG A 210 6.92 -0.17 -20.24
CA ARG A 210 6.83 0.58 -18.97
C ARG A 210 6.72 -0.30 -17.73
N ALA A 211 7.53 -1.36 -17.65
CA ALA A 211 7.83 -1.86 -16.32
C ALA A 211 8.74 -0.87 -15.60
N PHE A 212 8.61 -0.68 -14.29
CA PHE A 212 9.52 0.22 -13.57
C PHE A 212 9.73 -0.15 -12.10
N VAL A 213 10.87 0.26 -11.56
CA VAL A 213 11.08 0.35 -10.11
C VAL A 213 11.08 1.83 -9.72
N LYS A 214 10.34 2.19 -8.69
CA LYS A 214 10.30 3.54 -8.13
C LYS A 214 10.51 3.48 -6.62
N VAL A 215 11.39 4.34 -6.12
CA VAL A 215 11.61 4.57 -4.69
C VAL A 215 11.23 6.02 -4.41
N ARG A 216 10.16 6.23 -3.63
CA ARG A 216 9.71 7.55 -3.19
C ARG A 216 10.08 7.73 -1.73
N LEU A 217 10.92 8.72 -1.45
CA LEU A 217 11.19 9.18 -0.09
C LEU A 217 10.36 10.45 0.15
N SER A 218 9.60 10.44 1.24
CA SER A 218 8.91 11.61 1.78
C SER A 218 9.42 11.87 3.19
N ARG A 219 9.69 13.14 3.50
CA ARG A 219 9.84 13.62 4.88
C ARG A 219 8.66 14.50 5.33
N GLU A 220 7.66 14.64 4.44
CA GLU A 220 6.39 15.26 4.78
C GLU A 220 5.50 14.27 5.54
N PHE A 221 5.62 12.99 5.20
CA PHE A 221 4.93 11.89 5.84
C PHE A 221 5.94 11.01 6.59
N GLU A 222 5.62 10.68 7.83
CA GLU A 222 6.49 9.88 8.70
C GLU A 222 6.32 8.39 8.39
N THR A 223 5.18 8.00 7.83
CA THR A 223 4.83 6.60 7.50
C THR A 223 4.53 6.41 6.01
N TYR A 224 4.76 5.20 5.48
CA TYR A 224 4.37 4.92 4.09
C TYR A 224 2.84 4.84 3.94
N GLU A 225 2.10 4.53 5.00
CA GLU A 225 0.63 4.51 4.96
C GLU A 225 0.05 5.92 4.82
N GLU A 226 0.66 6.94 5.42
CA GLU A 226 0.29 8.34 5.17
C GLU A 226 0.47 8.73 3.71
N ILE A 227 1.58 8.29 3.09
CA ILE A 227 1.80 8.46 1.64
C ILE A 227 0.68 7.76 0.84
N MET A 228 0.29 6.54 1.23
CA MET A 228 -0.77 5.79 0.56
C MET A 228 -2.15 6.48 0.68
N VAL A 229 -2.50 6.97 1.88
CA VAL A 229 -3.75 7.70 2.10
C VAL A 229 -3.77 8.98 1.29
N TRP A 230 -2.68 9.76 1.32
CA TRP A 230 -2.57 11.00 0.57
C TRP A 230 -2.82 10.77 -0.93
N ASP A 231 -2.10 9.84 -1.52
CA ASP A 231 -2.23 9.53 -2.94
C ASP A 231 -3.61 8.94 -3.29
N PHE A 232 -4.21 8.16 -2.38
CA PHE A 232 -5.57 7.68 -2.58
C PHE A 232 -6.58 8.82 -2.61
N LEU A 233 -6.43 9.81 -1.73
CA LEU A 233 -7.28 11.00 -1.74
C LEU A 233 -7.10 11.78 -3.04
N GLU A 234 -5.86 11.93 -3.55
CA GLU A 234 -5.59 12.57 -4.85
C GLU A 234 -6.28 11.85 -6.00
N LEU A 235 -6.15 10.52 -6.04
CA LEU A 235 -6.84 9.70 -7.02
C LEU A 235 -8.37 9.82 -6.89
N LEU A 236 -8.91 9.76 -5.67
CA LEU A 236 -10.35 9.85 -5.41
C LEU A 236 -10.91 11.21 -5.87
N ALA A 237 -10.22 12.30 -5.55
CA ALA A 237 -10.59 13.64 -6.00
C ALA A 237 -10.58 13.73 -7.52
N ARG A 238 -9.50 13.26 -8.16
CA ARG A 238 -9.37 13.25 -9.62
C ARG A 238 -10.51 12.46 -10.28
N LEU A 239 -10.79 11.25 -9.81
CA LEU A 239 -11.87 10.41 -10.34
C LEU A 239 -13.25 11.04 -10.11
N HIS A 240 -13.48 11.68 -8.96
CA HIS A 240 -14.76 12.32 -8.64
C HIS A 240 -15.05 13.52 -9.55
N TYR A 241 -14.04 14.34 -9.84
CA TYR A 241 -14.17 15.53 -10.69
C TYR A 241 -13.99 15.26 -12.19
N THR A 242 -13.73 14.01 -12.59
CA THR A 242 -13.67 13.65 -14.01
C THR A 242 -15.09 13.69 -14.60
N THR A 243 -15.41 14.81 -15.25
CA THR A 243 -16.72 15.06 -15.91
C THR A 243 -16.71 14.71 -17.39
N ASP A 244 -15.53 14.66 -18.03
CA ASP A 244 -15.34 14.28 -19.42
C ASP A 244 -14.35 13.11 -19.55
N TRP A 245 -14.92 11.91 -19.74
CA TRP A 245 -14.16 10.69 -19.95
C TRP A 245 -13.44 10.63 -21.29
N ALA A 246 -13.91 11.36 -22.31
CA ALA A 246 -13.24 11.42 -23.60
C ALA A 246 -11.94 12.22 -23.48
N THR A 247 -11.98 13.35 -22.78
CA THR A 247 -10.78 14.16 -22.46
C THR A 247 -9.82 13.38 -21.55
N TYR A 248 -10.32 12.76 -20.48
CA TYR A 248 -9.48 11.91 -19.61
C TYR A 248 -8.78 10.78 -20.38
N ARG A 249 -9.45 10.15 -21.37
CA ARG A 249 -8.86 9.12 -22.26
C ARG A 249 -7.77 9.67 -23.19
N GLN A 250 -7.86 10.94 -23.57
CA GLN A 250 -6.87 11.61 -24.44
C GLN A 250 -5.67 12.10 -23.65
N GLU A 251 -5.88 12.55 -22.41
CA GLU A 251 -4.84 13.13 -21.55
C GLU A 251 -4.06 12.09 -20.73
N THR A 252 -4.69 10.97 -20.35
CA THR A 252 -4.00 9.88 -19.64
C THR A 252 -3.37 8.90 -20.60
N LYS A 253 -2.11 8.50 -20.33
CA LYS A 253 -1.48 7.42 -21.11
C LYS A 253 -2.08 6.08 -20.68
N ASP A 254 -2.02 5.08 -21.56
CA ASP A 254 -2.65 3.77 -21.38
C ASP A 254 -2.23 3.03 -20.09
N VAL A 255 -1.03 3.34 -19.62
CA VAL A 255 -0.44 2.84 -18.39
C VAL A 255 -1.04 3.51 -17.14
N ASP A 256 -1.46 4.77 -17.26
CA ASP A 256 -1.99 5.56 -16.16
C ASP A 256 -3.42 5.11 -15.81
N VAL A 257 -4.28 4.77 -16.80
CA VAL A 257 -5.64 4.25 -16.51
C VAL A 257 -5.59 2.88 -15.83
N ARG A 258 -4.65 2.01 -16.22
CA ARG A 258 -4.47 0.71 -15.55
C ARG A 258 -4.06 0.93 -14.10
N PHE A 259 -3.10 1.80 -13.86
CA PHE A 259 -2.65 2.11 -12.52
C PHE A 259 -3.71 2.81 -11.70
N ASP A 260 -4.49 3.73 -12.28
CA ASP A 260 -5.62 4.37 -11.59
C ASP A 260 -6.68 3.36 -11.17
N LEU A 261 -7.04 2.41 -12.04
CA LEU A 261 -7.98 1.36 -11.67
C LEU A 261 -7.40 0.43 -10.60
N GLN A 262 -6.13 0.02 -10.74
CA GLN A 262 -5.45 -0.81 -9.75
C GLN A 262 -5.33 -0.08 -8.40
N ASP A 263 -4.90 1.16 -8.40
CA ASP A 263 -4.71 2.00 -7.23
C ASP A 263 -6.04 2.31 -6.57
N PHE A 264 -7.09 2.64 -7.33
CA PHE A 264 -8.42 2.87 -6.76
C PHE A 264 -8.92 1.62 -6.04
N ILE A 265 -8.89 0.49 -6.74
CA ILE A 265 -9.39 -0.77 -6.21
C ILE A 265 -8.56 -1.21 -4.99
N SER A 266 -7.23 -1.08 -5.06
CA SER A 266 -6.33 -1.54 -4.00
C SER A 266 -6.32 -0.64 -2.78
N LEU A 267 -6.31 0.67 -3.00
CA LEU A 267 -6.26 1.65 -1.93
C LEU A 267 -7.66 1.91 -1.35
N SER A 268 -8.76 1.62 -2.07
CA SER A 268 -10.10 1.67 -1.47
C SER A 268 -10.25 0.78 -0.24
N HIS A 269 -9.45 -0.30 -0.15
CA HIS A 269 -9.40 -1.19 1.01
C HIS A 269 -8.93 -0.48 2.28
N ILE A 270 -7.98 0.46 2.17
CA ILE A 270 -7.48 1.23 3.34
C ILE A 270 -8.57 2.14 3.94
N MET A 271 -9.64 2.38 3.17
CA MET A 271 -10.78 3.22 3.54
C MET A 271 -12.01 2.42 4.00
N GLU A 272 -11.91 1.10 4.18
CA GLU A 272 -13.04 0.29 4.66
C GLU A 272 -13.52 0.70 6.05
N GLY A 273 -12.63 1.22 6.90
CA GLY A 273 -13.00 1.83 8.18
C GLY A 273 -13.81 3.12 8.05
N VAL A 274 -13.85 3.74 6.87
CA VAL A 274 -14.60 4.97 6.54
C VAL A 274 -15.87 4.65 5.76
N TYR A 275 -15.79 3.68 4.85
CA TYR A 275 -16.85 3.37 3.91
C TYR A 275 -16.97 1.87 3.68
N GLN A 276 -18.13 1.32 4.02
CA GLN A 276 -18.46 -0.06 3.70
C GLN A 276 -19.09 -0.12 2.31
N ARG A 277 -18.49 -0.94 1.43
CA ARG A 277 -19.02 -1.20 0.09
C ARG A 277 -20.40 -1.86 0.15
N THR A 278 -21.24 -1.50 -0.81
CA THR A 278 -22.51 -2.16 -1.08
C THR A 278 -22.31 -3.50 -1.79
N ASP A 279 -23.31 -4.39 -1.75
CA ASP A 279 -23.28 -5.67 -2.49
C ASP A 279 -23.08 -5.50 -4.01
N LYS A 280 -23.47 -4.35 -4.56
CA LYS A 280 -23.24 -4.03 -5.98
C LYS A 280 -21.77 -3.71 -6.23
N GLU A 281 -21.16 -2.89 -5.38
CA GLU A 281 -19.75 -2.51 -5.48
C GLU A 281 -18.84 -3.70 -5.19
N GLU A 282 -19.22 -4.56 -4.25
CA GLU A 282 -18.49 -5.78 -3.95
C GLU A 282 -18.54 -6.78 -5.11
N ARG A 283 -19.70 -6.97 -5.76
CA ARG A 283 -19.78 -7.77 -6.99
C ARG A 283 -18.91 -7.20 -8.11
N LEU A 284 -18.93 -5.89 -8.29
CA LEU A 284 -18.09 -5.22 -9.30
C LEU A 284 -16.59 -5.38 -8.97
N LEU A 285 -16.22 -5.32 -7.70
CA LEU A 285 -14.85 -5.59 -7.25
C LEU A 285 -14.41 -7.00 -7.63
N GLN A 286 -15.24 -8.01 -7.38
CA GLN A 286 -14.91 -9.40 -7.76
C GLN A 286 -14.84 -9.58 -9.28
N GLU A 287 -15.73 -8.94 -10.04
CA GLU A 287 -15.68 -8.92 -11.51
C GLU A 287 -14.36 -8.32 -12.02
N ILE A 288 -13.92 -7.19 -11.47
CA ILE A 288 -12.66 -6.54 -11.81
C ILE A 288 -11.47 -7.44 -11.45
N LYS A 289 -11.46 -8.04 -10.24
CA LYS A 289 -10.43 -8.99 -9.81
C LYS A 289 -10.31 -10.19 -10.74
N GLU A 290 -11.44 -10.71 -11.22
CA GLU A 290 -11.46 -11.80 -12.19
C GLU A 290 -10.95 -11.35 -13.56
N ALA A 291 -11.34 -10.16 -14.02
CA ALA A 291 -10.84 -9.60 -15.28
C ALA A 291 -9.30 -9.41 -15.26
N PHE A 292 -8.72 -9.10 -14.10
CA PHE A 292 -7.25 -9.08 -13.90
C PHE A 292 -6.57 -10.45 -14.08
N ARG A 293 -7.31 -11.56 -14.06
CA ARG A 293 -6.78 -12.90 -14.42
C ARG A 293 -6.68 -13.14 -15.92
N GLY A 294 -7.31 -12.32 -16.78
CA GLY A 294 -7.34 -12.56 -18.22
C GLY A 294 -7.62 -11.32 -19.08
N ALA A 295 -8.89 -10.94 -19.19
CA ALA A 295 -9.43 -10.03 -20.21
C ALA A 295 -8.95 -8.56 -20.10
N ILE A 296 -8.48 -8.12 -18.93
CA ILE A 296 -8.16 -6.70 -18.69
C ILE A 296 -6.85 -6.21 -19.36
N ARG A 297 -6.24 -7.07 -20.19
CA ARG A 297 -5.05 -6.73 -20.97
C ARG A 297 -5.34 -5.69 -22.04
N GLU A 298 -6.59 -5.62 -22.51
CA GLU A 298 -7.02 -4.69 -23.56
C GLU A 298 -7.45 -3.32 -23.01
N ARG A 299 -7.02 -2.24 -23.68
CA ARG A 299 -7.29 -0.86 -23.28
C ARG A 299 -8.78 -0.51 -23.14
N PRO A 300 -9.67 -0.89 -24.08
CA PRO A 300 -11.10 -0.58 -23.95
C PRO A 300 -11.70 -1.15 -22.66
N VAL A 301 -11.28 -2.36 -22.27
CA VAL A 301 -11.75 -3.06 -21.07
C VAL A 301 -11.40 -2.30 -19.79
N LEU A 302 -10.21 -1.70 -19.71
CA LEU A 302 -9.79 -0.88 -18.56
C LEU A 302 -10.68 0.36 -18.36
N TYR A 303 -10.95 1.09 -19.45
CA TYR A 303 -11.83 2.25 -19.39
C TYR A 303 -13.29 1.88 -19.12
N GLU A 304 -13.76 0.74 -19.61
CA GLU A 304 -15.09 0.21 -19.29
C GLU A 304 -15.22 -0.10 -17.80
N TYR A 305 -14.22 -0.72 -17.17
CA TYR A 305 -14.25 -0.98 -15.74
C TYR A 305 -14.21 0.29 -14.90
N LEU A 306 -13.37 1.26 -15.27
CA LEU A 306 -13.33 2.55 -14.57
C LEU A 306 -14.68 3.28 -14.70
N ASP A 307 -15.30 3.25 -15.87
CA ASP A 307 -16.65 3.79 -16.11
C ASP A 307 -17.71 3.04 -15.27
N LYS A 308 -17.64 1.71 -15.19
CA LYS A 308 -18.52 0.91 -14.31
C LYS A 308 -18.37 1.32 -12.83
N VAL A 309 -17.15 1.55 -12.35
CA VAL A 309 -16.87 1.98 -10.96
C VAL A 309 -17.53 3.33 -10.68
N VAL A 310 -17.42 4.28 -11.60
CA VAL A 310 -18.01 5.62 -11.47
C VAL A 310 -19.54 5.57 -11.58
N LYS A 311 -20.07 4.85 -12.56
CA LYS A 311 -21.53 4.65 -12.74
C LYS A 311 -22.17 3.88 -11.59
N ALA A 312 -21.42 3.02 -10.91
CA ALA A 312 -21.85 2.36 -9.68
C ALA A 312 -22.01 3.34 -8.51
N LYS A 313 -21.58 4.61 -8.68
CA LYS A 313 -21.50 5.64 -7.64
C LYS A 313 -20.49 5.34 -6.55
N TRP A 314 -19.61 4.37 -6.75
CA TRP A 314 -18.62 3.97 -5.76
C TRP A 314 -17.67 5.12 -5.41
N VAL A 315 -17.08 5.76 -6.42
CA VAL A 315 -16.21 6.94 -6.23
C VAL A 315 -16.93 8.05 -5.48
N GLU A 316 -18.16 8.37 -5.90
CA GLU A 316 -18.96 9.44 -5.28
C GLU A 316 -19.35 9.12 -3.84
N ASN A 317 -19.78 7.88 -3.56
CA ASN A 317 -20.15 7.45 -2.22
C ASN A 317 -18.96 7.49 -1.28
N LEU A 318 -17.79 7.00 -1.73
CA LEU A 318 -16.56 7.01 -0.96
C LEU A 318 -16.06 8.43 -0.71
N TYR A 319 -16.11 9.30 -1.73
CA TYR A 319 -15.80 10.73 -1.59
C TYR A 319 -16.65 11.38 -0.49
N TRP A 320 -17.96 11.18 -0.52
CA TRP A 320 -18.86 11.79 0.46
C TRP A 320 -18.79 11.13 1.84
N ALA A 321 -18.41 9.85 1.93
CA ALA A 321 -18.10 9.20 3.20
C ALA A 321 -16.86 9.83 3.85
N VAL A 322 -15.80 10.06 3.08
CA VAL A 322 -14.59 10.77 3.55
C VAL A 322 -14.94 12.17 4.03
N VAL A 323 -15.68 12.93 3.22
CA VAL A 323 -16.15 14.28 3.59
C VAL A 323 -16.98 14.26 4.88
N GLY A 324 -17.90 13.31 5.02
CA GLY A 324 -18.72 13.18 6.22
C GLY A 324 -17.92 12.83 7.47
N ILE A 325 -16.91 11.96 7.35
CA ILE A 325 -16.05 11.60 8.49
C ILE A 325 -15.10 12.73 8.89
N VAL A 326 -14.53 13.45 7.93
CA VAL A 326 -13.53 14.50 8.20
C VAL A 326 -14.18 15.81 8.60
N LEU A 327 -15.23 16.23 7.89
CA LEU A 327 -15.86 17.55 8.07
C LEU A 327 -17.18 17.51 8.86
N GLY A 328 -17.74 16.32 9.10
CA GLY A 328 -19.02 16.19 9.81
C GLY A 328 -20.25 16.64 9.02
N ILE A 329 -20.12 16.82 7.70
CA ILE A 329 -21.17 17.34 6.83
C ILE A 329 -21.79 16.24 5.96
N ARG A 330 -23.08 16.38 5.64
CA ARG A 330 -23.77 15.47 4.74
C ARG A 330 -23.65 15.90 3.28
N LYS A 331 -23.91 14.94 2.39
CA LYS A 331 -23.94 15.18 0.95
C LYS A 331 -24.89 16.33 0.61
N PHE A 332 -24.41 17.27 -0.20
CA PHE A 332 -25.13 18.47 -0.65
C PHE A 332 -25.49 19.50 0.44
N GLU A 333 -24.98 19.34 1.66
CA GLU A 333 -25.19 20.34 2.71
C GLU A 333 -24.49 21.67 2.37
N ARG A 334 -23.30 21.59 1.77
CA ARG A 334 -22.58 22.73 1.18
C ARG A 334 -21.57 22.27 0.11
N THR A 335 -21.05 23.24 -0.63
CA THR A 335 -19.87 23.05 -1.48
C THR A 335 -18.66 22.72 -0.62
N VAL A 336 -17.83 21.80 -1.12
CA VAL A 336 -16.59 21.33 -0.47
C VAL A 336 -15.44 21.48 -1.44
N SER A 337 -14.36 22.10 -0.97
CA SER A 337 -13.08 22.14 -1.67
C SER A 337 -12.21 20.98 -1.16
N PHE A 338 -12.25 19.83 -1.86
CA PHE A 338 -11.67 18.59 -1.34
C PHE A 338 -10.20 18.73 -0.95
N GLY A 339 -9.37 19.34 -1.79
CA GLY A 339 -7.94 19.50 -1.51
C GLY A 339 -7.70 20.29 -0.22
N PRO A 340 -8.06 21.59 -0.18
CA PRO A 340 -7.84 22.44 0.99
C PRO A 340 -8.51 21.96 2.29
N GLU A 341 -9.63 21.25 2.21
CA GLU A 341 -10.40 20.85 3.41
C GLU A 341 -10.13 19.41 3.86
N ILE A 342 -9.67 18.52 2.96
CA ILE A 342 -9.42 17.09 3.24
C ILE A 342 -7.96 16.71 3.03
N GLN A 343 -7.34 17.17 1.95
CA GLN A 343 -5.93 16.90 1.62
C GLN A 343 -5.02 17.97 2.23
N THR A 344 -4.89 17.92 3.56
CA THR A 344 -4.01 18.80 4.32
C THR A 344 -2.86 18.04 4.95
N SER A 345 -1.73 18.71 5.13
CA SER A 345 -0.56 18.16 5.84
C SER A 345 -0.42 18.90 7.19
N PRO A 346 -0.46 18.20 8.34
CA PRO A 346 -0.60 16.74 8.48
C PRO A 346 -2.02 16.25 8.12
N LEU A 347 -2.12 15.00 7.66
CA LEU A 347 -3.39 14.36 7.31
C LEU A 347 -4.38 14.37 8.50
N PRO A 348 -5.69 14.57 8.26
CA PRO A 348 -6.67 14.53 9.33
C PRO A 348 -6.60 13.22 10.13
N PRO A 349 -6.51 13.29 11.48
CA PRO A 349 -6.42 12.09 12.31
C PRO A 349 -7.55 11.08 12.05
N GLN A 350 -8.73 11.52 11.64
CA GLN A 350 -9.88 10.69 11.31
C GLN A 350 -9.66 9.79 10.09
N LEU A 351 -8.71 10.12 9.21
CA LEU A 351 -8.29 9.28 8.08
C LEU A 351 -7.12 8.37 8.45
N LEU A 352 -6.30 8.82 9.40
CA LEU A 352 -5.25 8.02 10.00
C LEU A 352 -5.80 7.03 11.03
N ILE A 353 -6.99 7.25 11.61
CA ILE A 353 -7.65 6.34 12.56
C ILE A 353 -8.12 5.04 11.86
N PRO A 354 -8.64 5.02 10.62
CA PRO A 354 -8.86 3.80 9.84
C PRO A 354 -7.55 3.05 9.61
N VAL A 355 -6.50 3.74 9.14
CA VAL A 355 -5.15 3.17 8.97
C VAL A 355 -4.61 2.62 10.30
N LYS A 356 -4.69 3.39 11.38
CA LYS A 356 -4.40 3.00 12.77
C LYS A 356 -5.43 2.02 13.36
N ARG A 357 -6.65 1.86 12.87
CA ARG A 357 -7.58 0.82 13.36
C ARG A 357 -7.28 -0.50 12.67
N HIS A 358 -6.78 -0.43 11.43
CA HIS A 358 -6.17 -1.54 10.72
C HIS A 358 -4.75 -1.86 11.26
N MET A 359 -4.01 -0.90 11.83
CA MET A 359 -2.58 -1.08 12.20
C MET A 359 -2.18 -0.83 13.67
N GLN A 360 -2.88 -0.01 14.45
CA GLN A 360 -2.58 0.29 15.87
C GLN A 360 -3.00 -0.85 16.80
N ALA A 361 -4.12 -1.54 16.52
CA ALA A 361 -4.42 -2.82 17.19
C ALA A 361 -3.32 -3.88 16.94
N TYR A 362 -2.59 -3.71 15.83
CA TYR A 362 -1.48 -4.55 15.37
C TYR A 362 -0.10 -4.04 15.85
N HIS A 363 0.10 -2.74 16.07
CA HIS A 363 1.36 -2.11 16.47
C HIS A 363 1.50 -1.89 17.99
N ASP A 364 0.43 -1.56 18.71
CA ASP A 364 0.47 -1.35 20.17
C ASP A 364 0.91 -2.62 20.92
N ARG A 365 0.71 -3.80 20.32
CA ARG A 365 1.16 -5.09 20.86
C ARG A 365 2.57 -5.50 20.44
N ILE A 366 3.08 -5.01 19.30
CA ILE A 366 4.48 -5.22 18.88
C ILE A 366 5.43 -4.32 19.68
N GLY A 367 5.01 -3.08 19.98
CA GLY A 367 5.77 -2.17 20.84
C GLY A 367 5.97 -2.74 22.25
N ALA A 368 4.95 -3.38 22.82
CA ALA A 368 5.01 -4.03 24.14
C ALA A 368 5.87 -5.31 24.19
N LEU A 369 6.27 -5.86 23.03
CA LEU A 369 7.14 -7.04 22.93
C LEU A 369 8.62 -6.68 22.69
N ARG A 370 8.93 -5.39 22.49
CA ARG A 370 10.29 -4.87 22.34
C ARG A 370 10.86 -4.24 23.63
N SER A 371 10.04 -4.16 24.67
CA SER A 371 10.40 -3.67 26.02
C SER A 371 10.63 -4.82 26.98
#